data_AF-A0A3D1IMD1-F1
#
_entry.id   AF-A0A3D1IMD1-F1
#
_cell.length_a   1.000
_cell.length_b   1.000
_cell.length_c   1.000
_cell.angle_alpha   90.00
_cell.angle_beta   90.00
_cell.angle_gamma   90.00
#
_symmetry.space_group_name_H-M   'P 1'
#
loop_
_entity.id
_entity.type
_entity.pdbx_description
1 polymer ?
#
loop_
_entity_poly.entity_id
_entity_poly.type
_entity_poly.pdbx_seq_one_letter_code
_entity_poly.pdbx_strand_id
1 'polypeptide(L)'
;DQEGGHIATWYQFSRISGLFIDDNDMLYAIDSESDDNYNPGWRKGLRVGSARTGEVLYFVAEHVSERPSGMGGYGSMGEGVTVDAAGNVIGGEVGPVQGLTKFVPRLLP
;
A
#
# COMPACT_ATOMS: atom_id res chain seq x y z
N ASP A 1 11.16 -20.40 1.20
CA ASP A 1 11.54 -21.13 -0.03
C ASP A 1 10.28 -21.83 -0.56
N GLN A 2 10.38 -22.70 -1.57
CA GLN A 2 9.19 -23.40 -2.10
C GLN A 2 8.62 -24.43 -1.11
N GLU A 3 9.36 -24.71 -0.04
CA GLU A 3 9.03 -25.60 1.06
C GLU A 3 8.35 -24.85 2.22
N GLY A 4 8.08 -23.55 2.07
CA GLY A 4 7.41 -22.71 3.07
C GLY A 4 8.34 -22.15 4.15
N GLY A 5 9.66 -22.26 3.97
CA GLY A 5 10.64 -21.60 4.84
C GLY A 5 10.52 -20.08 4.78
N HIS A 6 10.69 -19.42 5.92
CA HIS A 6 10.78 -17.96 6.01
C HIS A 6 11.98 -17.44 5.21
N ILE A 7 11.76 -16.43 4.38
CA ILE A 7 12.80 -15.86 3.49
C ILE A 7 13.29 -14.52 4.05
N ALA A 8 12.36 -13.60 4.32
CA ALA A 8 12.67 -12.25 4.76
C ALA A 8 11.46 -11.60 5.43
N THR A 9 11.72 -10.53 6.18
CA THR A 9 10.69 -9.63 6.71
C THR A 9 11.08 -8.19 6.38
N TRP A 10 10.16 -7.43 5.80
CA TRP A 10 10.34 -6.02 5.46
C TRP A 10 9.39 -5.16 6.27
N TYR A 11 9.92 -4.27 7.11
CA TYR A 11 9.13 -3.37 7.96
C TYR A 11 8.86 -2.02 7.29
N GLN A 12 9.63 -1.68 6.27
CA GLN A 12 9.58 -0.40 5.57
C GLN A 12 8.31 -0.20 4.70
N PHE A 13 7.49 -1.25 4.52
CA PHE A 13 6.23 -1.18 3.78
C PHE A 13 4.99 -0.87 4.64
N SER A 14 5.17 -0.59 5.94
CA SER A 14 4.08 -0.30 6.89
C SER A 14 3.21 -1.52 7.27
N ARG A 15 2.12 -1.28 8.01
CA ARG A 15 1.09 -2.25 8.37
C ARG A 15 0.10 -2.39 7.22
N ILE A 16 0.46 -3.22 6.25
CA ILE A 16 -0.28 -3.36 5.01
C ILE A 16 -1.59 -4.15 5.23
N SER A 17 -2.65 -3.72 4.56
CA SER A 17 -3.92 -4.45 4.43
C SER A 17 -3.97 -5.28 3.15
N GLY A 18 -3.26 -4.83 2.11
CA GLY A 18 -3.17 -5.53 0.83
C GLY A 18 -1.78 -5.43 0.21
N LEU A 19 -1.44 -6.42 -0.61
CA LEU A 19 -0.22 -6.39 -1.41
C LEU A 19 -0.42 -7.03 -2.79
N PHE A 20 0.38 -6.58 -3.75
CA PHE A 20 0.50 -7.16 -5.08
C PHE A 20 1.98 -7.15 -5.49
N ILE A 21 2.43 -8.21 -6.15
CA ILE A 21 3.76 -8.29 -6.75
C ILE A 21 3.58 -8.56 -8.23
N ASP A 22 4.19 -7.74 -9.08
CA ASP A 22 4.14 -7.91 -10.53
C ASP A 22 5.28 -8.81 -11.06
N ASP A 23 5.26 -9.08 -12.37
CA ASP A 23 6.25 -9.93 -13.04
C ASP A 23 7.67 -9.32 -13.06
N ASN A 24 7.84 -8.07 -12.63
CA ASN A 24 9.13 -7.37 -12.53
C ASN A 24 9.65 -7.32 -11.08
N ASP A 25 9.03 -8.07 -10.17
CA ASP A 25 9.30 -8.02 -8.73
C ASP A 25 9.08 -6.64 -8.09
N MET A 26 8.16 -5.86 -8.65
CA MET A 26 7.68 -4.65 -8.00
C MET A 26 6.61 -5.03 -6.98
N LEU A 27 6.85 -4.69 -5.72
CA LEU A 27 5.92 -4.83 -4.60
C LEU A 27 5.11 -3.54 -4.45
N TYR A 28 3.79 -3.69 -4.52
CA TYR A 28 2.80 -2.65 -4.25
C TYR A 28 2.10 -3.01 -2.95
N ALA A 29 2.21 -2.14 -1.96
CA ALA A 29 1.69 -2.42 -0.62
C ALA A 29 0.82 -1.27 -0.15
N ILE A 30 -0.44 -1.56 0.16
CA ILE A 30 -1.43 -0.57 0.57
C ILE A 30 -1.72 -0.71 2.06
N ASP A 31 -1.78 0.42 2.77
CA ASP A 31 -1.95 0.49 4.21
C ASP A 31 -3.16 1.35 4.57
N SER A 32 -4.24 0.68 4.95
CA SER A 32 -5.45 1.25 5.54
C SER A 32 -5.48 1.13 7.07
N GLU A 33 -4.47 0.53 7.70
CA GLU A 33 -4.55 -0.05 9.05
C GLU A 33 -3.66 0.65 10.08
N SER A 34 -2.66 1.42 9.65
CA SER A 34 -1.74 2.11 10.57
C SER A 34 -2.41 3.23 11.36
N ASP A 35 -2.23 3.20 12.68
CA ASP A 35 -2.55 4.30 13.59
C ASP A 35 -1.58 4.28 14.80
N ASP A 36 -1.80 5.18 15.76
CA ASP A 36 -0.95 5.31 16.95
C ASP A 36 -0.99 4.11 17.91
N ASN A 37 -1.97 3.20 17.78
CA ASN A 37 -2.09 1.98 18.60
C ASN A 37 -1.53 0.74 17.89
N TYR A 38 -1.68 0.66 16.57
CA TYR A 38 -1.46 -0.56 15.77
C TYR A 38 -0.22 -0.49 14.88
N ASN A 39 0.29 0.71 14.57
CA ASN A 39 1.59 0.90 13.90
C ASN A 39 2.15 2.32 14.19
N PRO A 40 2.59 2.58 15.43
CA PRO A 40 2.90 3.93 15.89
C PRO A 40 3.99 4.60 15.05
N GLY A 41 3.79 5.88 14.72
CA GLY A 41 4.73 6.68 13.93
C GLY A 41 4.64 6.47 12.42
N TRP A 42 3.75 5.60 11.95
CA TRP A 42 3.51 5.41 10.53
C TRP A 42 2.31 6.21 10.01
N ARG A 43 2.48 6.78 8.82
CA ARG A 43 1.40 7.35 8.02
C ARG A 43 0.86 6.28 7.07
N LYS A 44 -0.47 6.17 6.99
CA LYS A 44 -1.18 5.35 6.01
C LYS A 44 -0.78 5.73 4.58
N GLY A 45 -0.98 4.81 3.63
CA GLY A 45 -0.69 5.10 2.24
C GLY A 45 -0.34 3.89 1.39
N LEU A 46 -0.04 4.15 0.12
CA LEU A 46 0.48 3.17 -0.83
C LEU A 46 2.00 3.32 -0.90
N ARG A 47 2.73 2.22 -0.75
CA ARG A 47 4.18 2.13 -0.92
C ARG A 47 4.48 1.19 -2.07
N VAL A 48 5.38 1.61 -2.95
CA VAL A 48 5.81 0.82 -4.10
C VAL A 48 7.31 0.67 -4.05
N GLY A 49 7.80 -0.55 -4.22
CA GLY A 49 9.21 -0.88 -4.04
C GLY A 49 9.60 -2.22 -4.63
N SER A 50 10.80 -2.69 -4.31
CA SER A 50 11.34 -3.94 -4.81
C SER A 50 11.03 -5.11 -3.86
N ALA A 51 10.43 -6.18 -4.38
CA ALA A 51 10.23 -7.43 -3.64
C ALA A 51 11.55 -8.18 -3.41
N ARG A 52 12.57 -7.92 -4.25
CA ARG A 52 13.90 -8.56 -4.16
C ARG A 52 14.76 -7.97 -3.05
N THR A 53 14.72 -6.66 -2.87
CA THR A 53 15.62 -5.92 -1.96
C THR A 53 14.90 -5.28 -0.78
N GLY A 54 13.57 -5.19 -0.83
CA GLY A 54 12.76 -4.48 0.15
C GLY A 54 12.86 -2.95 0.04
N GLU A 55 13.57 -2.39 -0.93
CA GLU A 55 13.69 -0.94 -1.07
C GLU A 55 12.36 -0.32 -1.47
N VAL A 56 11.91 0.73 -0.75
CA VAL A 56 10.73 1.51 -1.09
C VAL A 56 11.14 2.66 -2.00
N LEU A 57 10.56 2.71 -3.19
CA LEU A 57 10.88 3.69 -4.22
C LEU A 57 9.87 4.84 -4.28
N TYR A 58 8.60 4.55 -3.98
CA TYR A 58 7.52 5.53 -4.06
C TYR A 58 6.58 5.43 -2.88
N PHE A 59 6.02 6.57 -2.50
CA PHE A 59 4.96 6.71 -1.50
C PHE A 59 3.84 7.61 -2.03
N VAL A 60 2.60 7.15 -1.89
CA VAL A 60 1.39 7.95 -2.12
C VAL A 60 0.65 8.03 -0.80
N ALA A 61 0.41 9.26 -0.35
CA ALA A 61 -0.30 9.51 0.89
C ALA A 61 -1.77 9.07 0.82
N GLU A 62 -2.34 8.82 1.99
CA GLU A 62 -3.77 8.61 2.19
C GLU A 62 -4.65 9.72 1.64
N HIS A 63 -5.89 9.36 1.34
CA HIS A 63 -6.94 10.31 1.04
C HIS A 63 -7.26 11.13 2.29
N VAL A 64 -7.39 12.44 2.11
CA VAL A 64 -8.00 13.30 3.14
C VAL A 64 -9.49 13.00 3.15
N SER A 65 -10.01 12.58 4.30
CA SER A 65 -11.38 12.13 4.46
C SER A 65 -11.97 12.61 5.79
N GLU A 66 -13.31 12.53 5.91
CA GLU A 66 -14.04 12.99 7.10
C GLU A 66 -13.73 12.19 8.39
N ARG A 67 -13.27 10.95 8.25
CA ARG A 67 -12.87 10.03 9.32
C ARG A 67 -11.82 9.06 8.79
N PRO A 68 -11.07 8.35 9.65
CA PRO A 68 -10.11 7.38 9.15
C PRO A 68 -10.75 6.09 8.61
N SER A 69 -10.02 5.38 7.73
CA SER A 69 -10.30 3.97 7.39
C SER A 69 -9.63 3.02 8.38
N GLY A 70 -10.03 1.74 8.33
CA GLY A 70 -9.43 0.67 9.12
C GLY A 70 -9.49 0.95 10.62
N MET A 71 -8.37 0.72 11.30
CA MET A 71 -8.28 0.80 12.77
C MET A 71 -8.28 2.21 13.36
N GLY A 72 -8.21 3.28 12.55
CA GLY A 72 -8.11 4.66 13.05
C GLY A 72 -6.99 5.46 12.39
N GLY A 73 -6.49 6.50 13.06
CA GLY A 73 -5.34 7.29 12.59
C GLY A 73 -5.71 8.41 11.60
N TYR A 74 -4.87 8.58 10.57
CA TYR A 74 -4.99 9.65 9.58
C TYR A 74 -5.65 9.16 8.29
N GLY A 75 -6.64 9.90 7.80
CA GLY A 75 -7.23 9.75 6.47
C GLY A 75 -7.68 8.33 6.11
N SER A 76 -7.88 8.09 4.81
CA SER A 76 -8.38 6.80 4.32
C SER A 76 -7.52 6.25 3.19
N MET A 77 -7.37 4.93 3.18
CA MET A 77 -6.69 4.20 2.12
C MET A 77 -7.35 2.83 1.94
N GLY A 78 -7.13 2.17 0.80
CA GLY A 78 -7.78 0.90 0.47
C GLY A 78 -7.23 -0.35 1.17
N GLU A 79 -8.03 -1.43 1.13
CA GLU A 79 -7.71 -2.76 1.70
C GLU A 79 -7.04 -3.70 0.69
N GLY A 80 -7.26 -3.45 -0.60
CA GLY A 80 -6.75 -4.26 -1.69
C GLY A 80 -5.98 -3.40 -2.67
N VAL A 81 -4.98 -4.00 -3.32
CA VAL A 81 -4.21 -3.33 -4.38
C VAL A 81 -3.92 -4.32 -5.51
N THR A 82 -3.98 -3.83 -6.73
CA THR A 82 -3.51 -4.54 -7.93
C THR A 82 -2.97 -3.55 -8.95
N VAL A 83 -2.36 -4.05 -10.02
CA VAL A 83 -1.75 -3.23 -11.06
C VAL A 83 -2.17 -3.77 -12.42
N ASP A 84 -2.61 -2.88 -13.31
CA ASP A 84 -2.97 -3.25 -14.68
C ASP A 84 -1.73 -3.29 -15.60
N ALA A 85 -1.90 -3.84 -16.81
CA ALA A 85 -0.81 -3.96 -17.79
C ALA A 85 -0.24 -2.61 -18.28
N ALA A 86 -0.91 -1.49 -18.00
CA ALA A 86 -0.42 -0.15 -18.29
C ALA A 86 0.29 0.49 -17.08
N GLY A 87 0.51 -0.28 -16.01
CA GLY A 87 1.18 0.17 -14.79
C GLY A 87 0.32 1.04 -13.88
N ASN A 88 -0.99 1.11 -14.10
CA ASN A 88 -1.85 1.85 -13.18
C ASN A 88 -2.11 1.01 -11.94
N VAL A 89 -2.00 1.63 -10.77
CA VAL A 89 -2.31 0.99 -9.49
C VAL A 89 -3.77 1.21 -9.16
N ILE A 90 -4.49 0.15 -8.83
CA ILE A 90 -5.90 0.18 -8.45
C ILE A 90 -6.04 -0.21 -6.98
N GLY A 91 -6.54 0.71 -6.16
CA GLY A 91 -6.87 0.48 -4.75
C GLY A 91 -8.35 0.13 -4.57
N GLY A 92 -8.64 -0.91 -3.80
CA GLY A 92 -9.98 -1.24 -3.33
C GLY A 92 -10.32 -0.47 -2.06
N GLU A 93 -11.08 0.61 -2.20
CA GLU A 93 -11.34 1.55 -1.11
C GLU A 93 -12.43 1.07 -0.17
N VAL A 94 -12.23 1.31 1.13
CA VAL A 94 -13.21 1.01 2.18
C VAL A 94 -13.41 2.18 3.11
N GLY A 95 -14.58 2.18 3.76
CA GLY A 95 -14.92 3.21 4.73
C GLY A 95 -15.38 4.51 4.06
N PRO A 96 -14.76 5.67 4.36
CA PRO A 96 -15.21 6.98 3.84
C PRO A 96 -14.96 7.18 2.35
N VAL A 97 -13.90 6.59 1.82
CA VAL A 97 -13.67 6.49 0.37
C VAL A 97 -14.26 5.16 -0.07
N GLN A 98 -15.09 5.19 -1.10
CA GLN A 98 -15.82 4.01 -1.57
C GLN A 98 -15.50 3.72 -3.04
N GLY A 99 -15.44 2.43 -3.37
CA GLY A 99 -15.23 1.96 -4.73
C GLY A 99 -13.76 1.71 -5.04
N LEU A 100 -13.31 2.13 -6.23
CA LEU A 100 -11.95 1.91 -6.70
C LEU A 100 -11.26 3.24 -6.96
N THR A 101 -10.06 3.42 -6.42
CA THR A 101 -9.16 4.52 -6.79
C THR A 101 -8.15 4.02 -7.80
N LYS A 102 -7.95 4.80 -8.87
CA LYS A 102 -6.88 4.58 -9.85
C LYS A 102 -5.75 5.59 -9.64
N PHE A 103 -4.58 5.11 -9.24
CA PHE A 103 -3.34 5.90 -9.20
C PHE A 103 -2.59 5.71 -10.51
N VAL A 104 -2.40 6.81 -11.24
CA VAL A 104 -1.75 6.81 -12.55
C VAL A 104 -0.33 7.33 -12.38
N PRO A 105 0.70 6.51 -12.66
CA PRO A 105 2.07 6.99 -12.68
C PRO A 105 2.23 8.12 -13.69
N ARG A 106 2.87 9.22 -13.28
CA ARG A 106 3.25 10.31 -14.18
C ARG A 106 4.74 10.49 -14.12
N LEU A 107 5.38 10.47 -15.29
CA LEU A 107 6.71 11.02 -15.44
C LEU A 107 6.57 12.54 -15.33
N LEU A 108 7.17 13.11 -14.28
CA LEU A 108 7.30 14.56 -14.19
C LEU A 108 8.46 14.98 -15.11
N PRO A 109 8.31 16.07 -15.89
CA PRO A 109 9.37 16.60 -16.73
C PRO A 109 10.56 17.15 -15.94
#